data_AF-A0A969S2W3-F1
#
_entry.id   AF-A0A969S2W3-F1
#
_cell.length_a   1.000
_cell.length_b   1.000
_cell.length_c   1.000
_cell.angle_alpha   90.00
_cell.angle_beta   90.00
_cell.angle_gamma   90.00
#
_symmetry.space_group_name_H-M   'P 1'
#
loop_
_entity.id
_entity.type
_entity.pdbx_description
1 polymer ?
#
loop_
_entity_poly.entity_id
_entity_poly.type
_entity_poly.pdbx_seq_one_letter_code
_entity_poly.pdbx_strand_id
1 'polypeptide(L)'
;MSILIAIYSGRDHRGRPICVGRCDAKCYQANHRGCNCICGGKNHGVGERLAIQNTRDECDRWLADYARAKGLRTYTSELGQIVAQRTLFDSQTLSDFVLS
;
A
#
# COMPACT_ATOMS: atom_id res chain seq x y z
N MET A 1 3.62 6.13 -11.41
CA MET A 1 3.28 4.71 -11.09
C MET A 1 3.21 4.59 -9.58
N SER A 2 2.05 4.29 -8.97
CA SER A 2 1.92 4.29 -7.50
C SER A 2 2.35 2.95 -6.93
N ILE A 3 3.30 2.95 -5.99
CA ILE A 3 3.61 1.77 -5.18
C ILE A 3 2.76 1.83 -3.92
N LEU A 4 2.01 0.76 -3.68
CA LEU A 4 1.16 0.59 -2.51
C LEU A 4 1.76 -0.48 -1.61
N ILE A 5 1.93 -0.12 -0.34
CA ILE A 5 2.18 -1.06 0.74
C ILE A 5 1.03 -1.00 1.73
N ALA A 6 0.46 -2.14 2.07
CA ALA A 6 -0.64 -2.25 3.02
C ALA A 6 -0.48 -3.51 3.87
N ILE A 7 -0.74 -3.39 5.18
CA ILE A 7 -0.74 -4.48 6.13
C ILE A 7 -2.19 -4.80 6.47
N TYR A 8 -2.55 -6.08 6.38
CA TYR A 8 -3.84 -6.59 6.81
C TYR A 8 -3.65 -7.49 8.03
N SER A 9 -4.55 -7.39 9.01
CA SER A 9 -4.54 -8.25 10.19
C SER A 9 -5.96 -8.69 10.54
N GLY A 10 -6.16 -10.00 10.70
CA GLY A 10 -7.48 -10.56 11.01
C GLY A 10 -8.50 -10.43 9.87
N ARG A 11 -9.78 -10.62 10.21
CA ARG A 11 -10.91 -10.51 9.29
C ARG A 11 -12.06 -9.76 9.98
N ASP A 12 -12.83 -8.99 9.21
CA ASP A 12 -14.04 -8.32 9.70
C ASP A 12 -15.20 -9.33 9.88
N HIS A 13 -16.33 -8.87 10.40
CA HIS A 13 -17.54 -9.69 10.59
C HIS A 13 -18.12 -10.27 9.29
N ARG A 14 -17.62 -9.86 8.12
CA ARG A 14 -18.01 -10.38 6.80
C ARG A 14 -16.91 -11.27 6.21
N GLY A 15 -15.88 -11.60 6.99
CA GLY A 15 -14.76 -12.43 6.56
C GLY A 15 -13.75 -11.72 5.66
N ARG A 16 -13.79 -10.40 5.51
CA ARG A 16 -12.85 -9.64 4.66
C ARG A 16 -11.60 -9.25 5.44
N PRO A 17 -10.40 -9.20 4.83
CA PRO A 17 -9.18 -8.76 5.51
C PRO A 17 -9.30 -7.32 6.03
N ILE A 18 -8.89 -7.05 7.28
CA ILE A 18 -8.89 -5.70 7.86
C ILE A 18 -7.55 -5.03 7.55
N CYS A 19 -7.57 -3.90 6.84
CA CYS A 19 -6.38 -3.07 6.64
C CYS A 19 -6.05 -2.35 7.95
N VAL A 20 -4.91 -2.69 8.56
CA VAL A 20 -4.43 -2.06 9.80
C VAL A 20 -3.37 -1.00 9.53
N GLY A 21 -2.99 -0.82 8.26
CA GLY A 21 -2.23 0.35 7.86
C GLY A 21 -1.79 0.30 6.39
N ARG A 22 -1.58 1.48 5.80
CA ARG A 22 -1.34 1.67 4.36
C ARG A 22 -0.42 2.85 4.06
N CYS A 23 0.37 2.76 2.98
CA CYS A 23 1.07 3.86 2.35
C CYS A 23 1.02 3.72 0.82
N ASP A 24 0.62 4.79 0.15
CA ASP A 24 0.42 4.82 -1.32
C ASP A 24 1.57 5.56 -2.03
N ALA A 25 2.60 5.94 -1.28
CA ALA A 25 3.68 6.81 -1.74
C ALA A 25 3.18 8.07 -2.47
N LYS A 26 2.08 8.70 -2.00
CA LYS A 26 1.50 9.94 -2.58
C LYS A 26 1.88 11.21 -1.83
N CYS A 27 2.41 11.12 -0.62
CA CYS A 27 2.84 12.27 0.19
C CYS A 27 4.20 12.86 -0.23
N TYR A 28 4.73 12.45 -1.39
CA TYR A 28 6.06 12.84 -1.85
C TYR A 28 6.24 14.32 -2.15
N GLN A 29 5.17 15.10 -2.26
CA GLN A 29 5.20 16.56 -2.40
C GLN A 29 4.65 17.29 -1.17
N ALA A 30 4.26 16.56 -0.13
CA ALA A 30 3.66 17.17 1.03
C ALA A 30 4.69 18.03 1.79
N ASN A 31 4.21 19.15 2.34
CA ASN A 31 5.02 20.19 2.96
C ASN A 31 4.58 20.49 4.41
N HIS A 32 3.76 19.62 5.00
CA HIS A 32 3.22 19.75 6.35
C HIS A 32 3.88 18.75 7.31
N ARG A 33 3.77 18.96 8.62
CA ARG A 33 4.47 18.11 9.61
C ARG A 33 3.82 16.74 9.84
N GLY A 34 2.52 16.60 9.58
CA GLY A 34 1.78 15.37 9.87
C GLY A 34 1.93 14.28 8.80
N CYS A 35 2.16 13.03 9.21
CA CYS A 35 1.99 11.86 8.35
C CYS A 35 1.33 10.74 9.14
N ASN A 36 0.16 10.28 8.66
CA ASN A 36 -0.59 9.19 9.29
C ASN A 36 -0.45 7.87 8.50
N CYS A 37 0.49 7.80 7.55
CA CYS A 37 0.78 6.60 6.79
C CYS A 37 1.68 5.64 7.58
N ILE A 38 1.64 4.35 7.25
CA ILE A 38 2.50 3.34 7.90
C ILE A 38 3.99 3.53 7.63
N CYS A 39 4.34 4.33 6.62
CA CYS A 39 5.73 4.69 6.36
C CYS A 39 6.32 5.63 7.42
N GLY A 40 5.51 6.11 8.38
CA GLY A 40 5.97 6.97 9.48
C GLY A 40 6.53 8.31 9.01
N GLY A 41 6.11 8.81 7.84
CA GLY A 41 6.61 10.05 7.25
C GLY A 41 7.82 9.91 6.32
N LYS A 42 8.40 8.71 6.14
CA LYS A 42 9.57 8.51 5.26
C LYS A 42 9.40 9.00 3.82
N ASN A 43 8.17 9.00 3.31
CA ASN A 43 7.86 9.43 1.94
C ASN A 43 7.42 10.90 1.86
N HIS A 44 7.42 11.65 2.97
CA HIS A 44 6.86 12.99 3.02
C HIS A 44 7.82 14.02 2.42
N GLY A 45 7.42 14.69 1.33
CA GLY A 45 8.20 15.77 0.71
C GLY A 45 9.50 15.33 0.02
N VAL A 46 9.75 14.03 -0.13
CA VAL A 46 11.02 13.49 -0.65
C VAL A 46 11.09 13.37 -2.19
N GLY A 47 9.99 13.66 -2.91
CA GLY A 47 9.87 13.47 -4.35
C GLY A 47 9.46 12.05 -4.78
N GLU A 48 8.76 11.93 -5.92
CA GLU A 48 8.07 10.70 -6.35
C GLU A 48 9.02 9.50 -6.43
N ARG A 49 10.16 9.67 -7.12
CA ARG A 49 11.13 8.59 -7.34
C ARG A 49 11.68 8.01 -6.03
N LEU A 50 11.98 8.87 -5.06
CA LEU A 50 12.51 8.42 -3.77
C LEU A 50 11.40 7.78 -2.93
N ALA A 51 10.17 8.31 -2.96
CA ALA A 51 9.05 7.68 -2.28
C ALA A 51 8.72 6.27 -2.82
N ILE A 52 8.84 6.07 -4.13
CA ILE A 52 8.74 4.76 -4.78
C ILE A 52 9.83 3.82 -4.25
N GLN A 53 11.10 4.25 -4.24
CA GLN A 53 12.20 3.42 -3.76
C GLN A 53 12.05 3.07 -2.28
N ASN A 54 11.80 4.06 -1.42
CA ASN A 54 11.56 3.86 0.00
C ASN A 54 10.46 2.84 0.28
N THR A 55 9.40 2.83 -0.53
CA THR A 55 8.27 1.91 -0.37
C THR A 55 8.65 0.46 -0.74
N ARG A 56 9.54 0.28 -1.74
CA ARG A 56 10.09 -1.04 -2.07
C ARG A 56 10.98 -1.55 -0.95
N ASP A 57 11.92 -0.72 -0.49
CA ASP A 57 12.86 -1.08 0.57
C ASP A 57 12.11 -1.42 1.87
N GLU A 58 11.04 -0.70 2.17
CA GLU A 58 10.20 -0.97 3.34
C GLU A 58 9.47 -2.32 3.23
N CYS A 59 9.01 -2.69 2.03
CA CYS A 59 8.40 -4.00 1.81
C CYS A 59 9.40 -5.13 2.01
N ASP A 60 10.60 -5.00 1.45
CA ASP A 60 11.67 -5.99 1.59
C ASP A 60 12.07 -6.17 3.06
N ARG A 61 12.20 -5.04 3.78
CA ARG A 61 12.49 -5.05 5.21
C ARG A 61 11.43 -5.80 6.01
N TRP A 62 10.14 -5.59 5.73
CA TRP A 62 9.08 -6.28 6.45
C TRP A 62 9.01 -7.76 6.18
N LEU A 63 9.27 -8.19 4.94
CA LEU A 63 9.39 -9.61 4.62
C LEU A 63 10.52 -10.26 5.42
N ALA A 64 11.68 -9.59 5.50
CA ALA A 64 12.81 -10.06 6.28
C ALA A 64 12.52 -10.09 7.80
N ASP A 65 11.89 -9.04 8.34
CA ASP A 65 11.52 -8.96 9.76
C ASP A 65 10.50 -10.06 10.12
N TYR A 66 9.50 -10.29 9.27
CA TYR A 66 8.52 -11.36 9.44
C TYR A 66 9.18 -12.75 9.41
N ALA A 67 10.03 -13.02 8.42
CA ALA A 67 10.74 -14.28 8.31
C ALA A 67 11.60 -14.55 9.55
N ARG A 68 12.32 -13.54 10.05
CA ARG A 68 13.11 -13.62 11.28
C ARG A 68 12.23 -13.93 12.49
N ALA A 69 11.13 -13.20 12.68
CA ALA A 69 10.21 -13.38 13.80
C ALA A 69 9.56 -14.77 13.82
N LYS A 70 9.42 -15.41 12.66
CA LYS A 70 8.87 -16.76 12.50
C LYS A 70 9.93 -17.86 12.41
N GLY A 71 11.21 -17.53 12.47
CA GLY A 71 12.31 -18.50 12.33
C GLY A 71 12.39 -19.14 10.95
N LEU A 72 11.85 -18.49 9.91
CA LEU A 72 11.86 -19.00 8.54
C LEU A 72 13.26 -18.81 7.93
N ARG A 73 13.96 -19.92 7.68
CA ARG A 73 15.29 -19.91 7.05
C ARG A 73 15.23 -19.80 5.53
N THR A 74 14.14 -20.26 4.94
CA THR A 74 13.84 -20.23 3.51
C THR A 74 12.37 -19.87 3.35
N TYR A 75 12.06 -18.87 2.53
CA TYR A 75 10.70 -18.46 2.24
C TYR A 75 10.62 -17.90 0.82
N THR A 76 9.45 -18.03 0.21
CA THR A 76 9.10 -17.36 -1.04
C THR A 76 8.05 -16.30 -0.71
N SER A 77 8.18 -15.12 -1.28
CA SER A 77 7.21 -14.03 -1.15
C SER A 77 6.74 -13.60 -2.52
N GLU A 78 5.44 -13.42 -2.67
CA GLU A 78 4.83 -12.88 -3.87
C GLU A 78 4.42 -11.44 -3.62
N LEU A 79 4.99 -10.51 -4.41
CA LEU A 79 4.52 -9.15 -4.49
C LEU A 79 3.41 -9.10 -5.54
N GLY A 80 2.17 -8.91 -5.09
CA GLY A 80 1.03 -8.74 -5.99
C GLY A 80 1.30 -7.62 -6.99
N GLN A 81 1.20 -7.90 -8.29
CA GLN A 81 1.42 -6.91 -9.32
C GLN A 81 0.39 -5.78 -9.23
N ILE A 82 0.88 -4.54 -9.43
CA ILE A 82 0.14 -3.29 -9.68
C ILE A 82 -1.30 -3.30 -9.15
N VAL A 83 -1.46 -2.99 -7.87
CA VAL A 83 -2.79 -2.79 -7.28
C VAL A 83 -3.32 -1.44 -7.74
N ALA A 84 -4.18 -1.43 -8.76
CA ALA A 84 -4.87 -0.23 -9.19
C ALA A 84 -6.13 -0.04 -8.32
N GLN A 85 -6.17 1.06 -7.56
CA GLN A 85 -7.41 1.49 -6.95
C GLN A 85 -8.32 2.04 -8.06
N ARG A 86 -9.31 1.25 -8.50
CA ARG A 86 -10.35 1.76 -9.40
C ARG A 86 -11.06 2.92 -8.70
N THR A 87 -11.29 4.01 -9.42
CA THR A 87 -12.17 5.08 -8.95
C THR A 87 -13.57 4.51 -8.79
N LEU A 88 -14.30 4.96 -7.76
CA LEU A 88 -15.67 4.51 -7.50
C LEU A 88 -16.60 4.76 -8.70
N PHE A 89 -16.25 5.76 -9.52
CA PHE A 89 -16.87 6.07 -10.80
C PHE A 89 -15.75 6.14 -11.83
N ASP A 90 -15.64 5.12 -12.66
CA ASP A 90 -14.85 5.16 -13.88
C ASP A 90 -15.80 5.60 -15.01
N SER A 91 -15.33 6.31 -16.03
CA SER A 91 -16.21 6.84 -17.10
C SER A 91 -16.97 5.74 -17.88
N GLN A 92 -16.54 4.48 -17.76
CA GLN A 92 -17.24 3.30 -18.30
C GLN A 92 -18.43 2.84 -17.44
N THR A 93 -18.51 3.17 -16.15
CA THR A 93 -19.66 2.80 -15.29
C THR A 93 -20.86 3.73 -15.40
N LEU A 94 -20.69 4.93 -16.00
CA LEU A 94 -21.80 5.87 -16.22
C LEU A 94 -22.65 5.50 -17.45
N SER A 95 -22.11 4.76 -18.42
CA SER A 95 -22.90 4.25 -19.55
C SER A 95 -23.86 3.12 -19.15
N ASP A 96 -23.52 2.35 -18.10
CA ASP A 96 -24.30 1.19 -17.67
C ASP A 96 -25.44 1.57 -16.71
N PHE A 97 -25.39 2.76 -16.09
CA PHE A 97 -26.40 3.21 -15.13
C PHE A 97 -27.45 4.15 -15.73
N VAL A 98 -27.23 4.67 -16.95
CA VAL A 98 -28.13 5.63 -17.62
C VAL A 98 -29.08 4.93 -18.61
N LEU A 99 -29.00 3.60 -18.76
CA LEU A 99 -29.86 2.81 -19.66
C LEU A 99 -30.63 1.65 -18.97
N SER A 100 -30.92 1.78 -17.67
CA SER A 100 -31.90 0.93 -16.96
C SER A 100 -32.95 1.77 -16.29
#